data_AF-K9WP71-F1
#
_entry.id   AF-K9WP71-F1
#
_cell.length_a   1.000
_cell.length_b   1.000
_cell.length_c   1.000
_cell.angle_alpha   90.00
_cell.angle_beta   90.00
_cell.angle_gamma   90.00
#
_symmetry.space_group_name_H-M   'P 1'
#
loop_
_entity.id
_entity.type
_entity.pdbx_description
1 polymer ?
#
loop_
_entity_poly.entity_id
_entity_poly.type
_entity_poly.pdbx_seq_one_letter_code
_entity_poly.pdbx_strand_id
1 'polypeptide(L)'
;MSFKFIKTSKHLLLSGLLVSAGLWAMPGFAQAQVKDNQLNALVEALRQAAPPNRPNDGMYSAWQVLPGIIPDWTKRCIGKQITPAQFEADADAARRTVSCIAGREFNKQMKATGNEAAAVRSAACWWMTGTYTGCKSGFQAQYVQKVVSVYQQQTAGASSGGTR
;
A
#
# COMPACT_ATOMS: atom_id res chain seq x y z
N MET A 1 -10.94 -84.59 -14.44
CA MET A 1 -10.10 -84.92 -15.62
C MET A 1 -10.17 -83.70 -16.54
N SER A 2 -9.25 -82.74 -16.46
CA SER A 2 -7.93 -82.67 -17.14
C SER A 2 -8.05 -82.88 -18.65
N PHE A 3 -7.47 -82.11 -19.57
CA PHE A 3 -6.71 -80.85 -19.60
C PHE A 3 -6.48 -80.61 -21.11
N LYS A 4 -6.46 -79.37 -21.61
CA LYS A 4 -5.35 -78.86 -22.46
C LYS A 4 -5.61 -77.45 -22.99
N PHE A 5 -4.58 -76.62 -22.78
CA PHE A 5 -4.37 -75.26 -23.24
C PHE A 5 -3.88 -75.22 -24.70
N ILE A 6 -4.27 -74.18 -25.46
CA ILE A 6 -3.52 -73.71 -26.65
C ILE A 6 -3.46 -72.17 -26.68
N LYS A 7 -2.30 -71.67 -26.25
CA LYS A 7 -1.37 -70.67 -26.84
C LYS A 7 -1.90 -69.44 -27.63
N THR A 8 -1.75 -68.28 -26.98
CA THR A 8 -1.12 -66.99 -27.38
C THR A 8 -1.40 -66.37 -28.76
N SER A 9 -1.93 -65.13 -28.73
CA SER A 9 -1.55 -64.06 -29.68
C SER A 9 -1.59 -62.70 -28.98
N LYS A 10 -0.48 -61.98 -29.07
CA LYS A 10 -0.33 -60.56 -28.71
C LYS A 10 -1.16 -59.73 -29.69
N HIS A 11 -1.75 -58.62 -29.28
CA HIS A 11 -1.61 -57.30 -29.91
C HIS A 11 -2.65 -56.29 -29.37
N LEU A 12 -2.14 -55.06 -29.20
CA LEU A 12 -2.83 -53.76 -29.25
C LEU A 12 -3.54 -53.25 -28.00
N LEU A 13 -2.70 -52.56 -27.21
CA LEU A 13 -2.95 -51.32 -26.48
C LEU A 13 -4.11 -50.48 -27.07
N LEU A 14 -5.04 -50.05 -26.23
CA LEU A 14 -5.75 -48.78 -26.39
C LEU A 14 -6.01 -48.17 -25.00
N SER A 15 -5.17 -47.18 -24.70
CA SER A 15 -5.26 -46.26 -23.58
C SER A 15 -6.55 -45.44 -23.65
N GLY A 16 -7.30 -45.42 -22.54
CA GLY A 16 -8.38 -44.46 -22.30
C GLY A 16 -8.03 -43.56 -21.12
N LEU A 17 -7.18 -42.57 -21.35
CA LEU A 17 -6.84 -41.55 -20.35
C LEU A 17 -7.88 -40.42 -20.48
N LEU A 18 -8.91 -40.44 -19.62
CA LEU A 18 -9.84 -39.32 -19.49
C LEU A 18 -9.11 -38.16 -18.80
N VAL A 19 -8.60 -37.23 -19.60
CA VAL A 19 -8.12 -35.91 -19.15
C VAL A 19 -9.34 -35.05 -18.87
N SER A 20 -9.76 -34.99 -17.61
CA SER A 20 -10.68 -33.95 -17.13
C SER A 20 -9.90 -32.67 -16.85
N ALA A 21 -9.74 -31.85 -17.88
CA ALA A 21 -9.33 -30.46 -17.77
C ALA A 21 -10.47 -29.63 -17.14
N GLY A 22 -10.54 -29.60 -15.81
CA GLY A 22 -11.41 -28.71 -15.04
C GLY A 22 -10.74 -27.36 -14.80
N LEU A 23 -10.89 -26.47 -15.78
CA LEU A 23 -10.40 -25.09 -15.79
C LEU A 23 -11.09 -24.24 -14.70
N TRP A 24 -10.56 -24.23 -13.47
CA TRP A 24 -10.84 -23.14 -12.53
C TRP A 24 -9.77 -22.06 -12.69
N ALA A 25 -9.86 -21.31 -13.79
CA ALA A 25 -9.32 -19.96 -13.81
C ALA A 25 -10.22 -19.12 -12.89
N MET A 26 -9.98 -19.18 -11.58
CA MET A 26 -10.45 -18.11 -10.71
C MET A 26 -9.84 -16.84 -11.29
N PRO A 27 -10.64 -15.81 -11.62
CA PRO A 27 -10.07 -14.52 -11.95
C PRO A 27 -9.25 -14.13 -10.72
N GLY A 28 -7.92 -14.20 -10.85
CA GLY A 28 -7.02 -13.78 -9.81
C GLY A 28 -7.45 -12.37 -9.44
N PHE A 29 -7.84 -12.19 -8.18
CA PHE A 29 -8.11 -10.88 -7.61
C PHE A 29 -6.81 -10.08 -7.76
N ALA A 30 -6.64 -9.41 -8.89
CA ALA A 30 -5.63 -8.40 -9.07
C ALA A 30 -6.02 -7.30 -8.08
N GLN A 31 -5.48 -7.39 -6.86
CA GLN A 31 -5.64 -6.35 -5.85
C GLN A 31 -5.00 -5.11 -6.45
N ALA A 32 -5.85 -4.20 -6.96
CA ALA A 32 -5.40 -2.94 -7.52
C ALA A 32 -4.50 -2.26 -6.49
N GLN A 33 -3.22 -2.12 -6.83
CA GLN A 33 -2.33 -1.29 -6.05
C GLN A 33 -2.90 0.13 -6.05
N VAL A 34 -2.71 0.86 -4.95
CA VAL A 34 -2.98 2.30 -4.88
C VAL A 34 -2.32 2.95 -6.09
N LYS A 35 -3.09 3.72 -6.85
CA LYS A 35 -2.61 4.43 -8.03
C LYS A 35 -1.68 5.58 -7.61
N ASP A 36 -0.74 5.94 -8.46
CA ASP A 36 0.23 7.01 -8.15
C ASP A 36 -0.43 8.35 -7.82
N ASN A 37 -1.55 8.67 -8.46
CA ASN A 37 -2.31 9.90 -8.15
C ASN A 37 -2.91 9.87 -6.75
N GLN A 38 -3.46 8.73 -6.31
CA GLN A 38 -3.97 8.53 -4.97
C GLN A 38 -2.84 8.59 -3.94
N LEU A 39 -1.70 7.95 -4.23
CA LEU A 39 -0.54 8.01 -3.33
C LEU A 39 -0.01 9.44 -3.19
N ASN A 40 0.20 10.14 -4.30
CA ASN A 40 0.66 11.52 -4.30
C ASN A 40 -0.32 12.43 -3.55
N ALA A 41 -1.62 12.22 -3.70
CA ALA A 41 -2.63 12.97 -2.98
C ALA A 41 -2.56 12.73 -1.46
N LEU A 42 -2.37 11.47 -1.04
CA LEU A 42 -2.21 11.16 0.38
C LEU A 42 -0.94 11.79 0.97
N VAL A 43 0.19 11.67 0.27
CA VAL A 43 1.47 12.23 0.72
C VAL A 43 1.37 13.75 0.88
N GLU A 44 0.73 14.43 -0.07
CA GLU A 44 0.54 15.88 0.01
C GLU A 44 -0.46 16.26 1.11
N ALA A 45 -1.53 15.49 1.29
CA ALA A 45 -2.47 15.71 2.38
C ALA A 45 -1.83 15.57 3.77
N LEU A 46 -0.95 14.58 3.96
CA LEU A 46 -0.16 14.43 5.19
C LEU A 46 0.73 15.67 5.42
N ARG A 47 1.41 16.16 4.38
CA ARG A 47 2.26 17.36 4.44
C ARG A 47 1.49 18.60 4.88
N GLN A 48 0.32 18.83 4.27
CA GLN A 48 -0.49 20.00 4.57
C GLN A 48 -1.19 19.92 5.93
N ALA A 49 -1.48 18.70 6.41
CA ALA A 49 -2.07 18.51 7.72
C ALA A 49 -1.06 18.62 8.86
N ALA A 50 0.22 18.37 8.58
CA ALA A 50 1.30 18.46 9.55
C ALA A 50 1.41 19.87 10.19
N PRO A 51 1.80 19.95 11.47
CA PRO A 51 2.24 21.22 12.06
C PRO A 51 3.35 21.88 11.22
N PRO A 52 3.48 23.21 11.26
CA PRO A 52 4.59 23.89 10.59
C PRO A 52 5.93 23.34 11.07
N ASN A 53 6.78 22.94 10.12
CA ASN A 53 8.12 22.46 10.41
C ASN A 53 8.97 23.60 11.02
N ARG A 54 9.49 23.40 12.22
CA ARG A 54 10.24 24.41 12.95
C ARG A 54 11.59 23.87 13.40
N PRO A 55 12.64 24.72 13.45
CA PRO A 55 13.90 24.32 14.05
C PRO A 55 13.70 23.79 15.48
N ASN A 56 14.25 22.63 15.78
CA ASN A 56 14.28 22.01 17.11
C ASN A 56 12.89 21.62 17.70
N ASP A 57 11.88 21.37 16.86
CA ASP A 57 10.57 20.86 17.31
C ASP A 57 10.55 19.34 17.60
N GLY A 58 11.70 18.68 17.42
CA GLY A 58 11.87 17.24 17.63
C GLY A 58 11.36 16.38 16.47
N MET A 59 10.91 17.00 15.39
CA MET A 59 10.39 16.38 14.18
C MET A 59 11.21 16.84 12.97
N TYR A 60 11.11 16.09 11.87
CA TYR A 60 11.94 16.32 10.69
C TYR A 60 11.10 16.29 9.41
N SER A 61 11.50 17.13 8.46
CA SER A 61 10.89 17.42 7.17
C SER A 61 9.51 18.07 7.26
N ALA A 62 8.98 18.45 6.09
CA ALA A 62 7.62 18.95 5.95
C ALA A 62 6.52 17.96 6.38
N TRP A 63 6.84 16.67 6.60
CA TRP A 63 5.90 15.65 7.07
C TRP A 63 6.00 15.35 8.57
N GLN A 64 6.91 16.02 9.28
CA GLN A 64 7.08 15.90 10.73
C GLN A 64 7.29 14.43 11.14
N VAL A 65 8.39 13.84 10.67
CA VAL A 65 8.79 12.45 10.96
C VAL A 65 9.65 12.42 12.23
N LEU A 66 9.40 11.42 13.09
CA LEU A 66 10.19 11.22 14.30
C LEU A 66 11.64 10.80 13.97
N PRO A 67 12.66 11.36 14.63
CA PRO A 67 14.06 11.09 14.31
C PRO A 67 14.43 9.62 14.40
N GLY A 68 13.91 8.91 15.40
CA GLY A 68 14.26 7.51 15.67
C GLY A 68 13.89 6.53 14.55
N ILE A 69 12.93 6.88 13.69
CA ILE A 69 12.47 5.99 12.62
C ILE A 69 13.14 6.27 11.26
N ILE A 70 13.77 7.43 11.10
CA ILE A 70 14.32 7.90 9.84
C ILE A 70 15.38 6.94 9.26
N PRO A 71 16.36 6.44 10.03
CA PRO A 71 17.36 5.52 9.49
C PRO A 71 16.73 4.24 8.91
N ASP A 72 15.77 3.65 9.62
CA ASP A 72 15.12 2.41 9.20
C ASP A 72 14.23 2.61 7.98
N TRP A 73 13.45 3.69 7.96
CA TRP A 73 12.60 4.01 6.82
C TRP A 73 13.42 4.31 5.57
N THR A 74 14.49 5.09 5.70
CA THR A 74 15.36 5.44 4.56
C THR A 74 16.12 4.23 4.04
N LYS A 75 16.61 3.33 4.93
CA LYS A 75 17.22 2.07 4.50
C LYS A 75 16.27 1.24 3.66
N ARG A 76 15.01 1.12 4.09
CA ARG A 76 13.98 0.35 3.42
C ARG A 76 13.56 0.97 2.08
N CYS A 77 13.38 2.30 2.05
CA CYS A 77 12.72 2.97 0.94
C CYS A 77 13.68 3.53 -0.11
N ILE A 78 14.90 3.90 0.28
CA ILE A 78 15.90 4.49 -0.62
C ILE A 78 17.27 3.79 -0.55
N GLY A 79 17.35 2.62 0.12
CA GLY A 79 18.51 1.72 0.10
C GLY A 79 19.65 2.07 1.05
N LYS A 80 19.61 3.23 1.71
CA LYS A 80 20.64 3.72 2.63
C LYS A 80 20.04 4.34 3.88
N GLN A 81 20.70 4.16 5.01
CA GLN A 81 20.38 4.90 6.23
C GLN A 81 20.92 6.33 6.06
N ILE A 82 20.09 7.32 6.39
CA ILE A 82 20.54 8.71 6.52
C ILE A 82 20.14 9.25 7.90
N THR A 83 20.86 10.26 8.36
CA THR A 83 20.58 10.91 9.65
C THR A 83 19.33 11.78 9.58
N PRO A 84 18.69 12.11 10.72
CA PRO A 84 17.61 13.09 10.74
C PRO A 84 17.99 14.44 10.12
N ALA A 85 19.21 14.94 10.37
CA ALA A 85 19.69 16.19 9.77
C ALA A 85 19.84 16.09 8.23
N GLN A 86 20.31 14.95 7.71
CA GLN A 86 20.35 14.72 6.25
C GLN A 86 18.94 14.61 5.66
N PHE A 87 18.01 14.01 6.39
CA PHE A 87 16.61 13.89 5.99
C PHE A 87 15.90 15.25 5.95
N GLU A 88 16.21 16.14 6.89
CA GLU A 88 15.75 17.54 6.88
C GLU A 88 16.25 18.29 5.65
N ALA A 89 17.54 18.13 5.34
CA ALA A 89 18.22 18.88 4.29
C ALA A 89 17.87 18.38 2.87
N ASP A 90 17.44 17.12 2.72
CA ASP A 90 17.13 16.49 1.43
C ASP A 90 15.61 16.23 1.31
N ALA A 91 14.88 17.24 0.85
CA ALA A 91 13.44 17.18 0.66
C ALA A 91 13.00 16.05 -0.31
N ASP A 92 13.85 15.68 -1.27
CA ASP A 92 13.57 14.60 -2.22
C ASP A 92 13.75 13.22 -1.56
N ALA A 93 14.77 13.03 -0.74
CA ALA A 93 14.90 11.82 0.08
C ALA A 93 13.74 11.71 1.09
N ALA A 94 13.33 12.82 1.70
CA ALA A 94 12.18 12.86 2.59
C ALA A 94 10.90 12.45 1.87
N ARG A 95 10.58 13.10 0.75
CA ARG A 95 9.39 12.80 -0.05
C ARG A 95 9.37 11.35 -0.52
N ARG A 96 10.47 10.84 -1.10
CA ARG A 96 10.55 9.44 -1.56
C ARG A 96 10.31 8.45 -0.43
N THR A 97 10.90 8.72 0.73
CA THR A 97 10.74 7.88 1.92
C THR A 97 9.30 7.91 2.42
N VAL A 98 8.70 9.10 2.56
CA VAL A 98 7.30 9.24 2.96
C VAL A 98 6.36 8.58 1.96
N SER A 99 6.53 8.77 0.66
CA SER A 99 5.72 8.10 -0.37
C SER A 99 5.79 6.58 -0.28
N CYS A 100 6.98 6.01 -0.08
CA CYS A 100 7.16 4.58 0.10
C CYS A 100 6.42 4.06 1.35
N ILE A 101 6.53 4.75 2.49
CA ILE A 101 5.88 4.34 3.74
C ILE A 101 4.36 4.54 3.67
N ALA A 102 3.90 5.72 3.26
CA ALA A 102 2.48 6.03 3.10
C ALA A 102 1.83 5.08 2.09
N GLY A 103 2.50 4.78 0.97
CA GLY A 103 2.01 3.83 -0.03
C GLY A 103 1.88 2.41 0.51
N ARG A 104 2.84 1.95 1.32
CA ARG A 104 2.72 0.65 2.01
C ARG A 104 1.49 0.60 2.91
N GLU A 105 1.30 1.62 3.74
CA GLU A 105 0.20 1.64 4.72
C GLU A 105 -1.16 1.86 4.05
N PHE A 106 -1.22 2.72 3.04
CA PHE A 106 -2.43 2.94 2.26
C PHE A 106 -2.85 1.68 1.51
N ASN A 107 -1.92 0.97 0.86
CA ASN A 107 -2.21 -0.31 0.22
C ASN A 107 -2.74 -1.36 1.19
N LYS A 108 -2.17 -1.46 2.40
CA LYS A 108 -2.70 -2.37 3.43
C LYS A 108 -4.15 -2.03 3.78
N GLN A 109 -4.45 -0.74 3.96
CA GLN A 109 -5.79 -0.31 4.34
C GLN A 109 -6.80 -0.38 3.20
N MET A 110 -6.37 -0.18 1.94
CA MET A 110 -7.21 -0.44 0.77
C MET A 110 -7.63 -1.91 0.73
N LYS A 111 -6.71 -2.84 0.99
CA LYS A 111 -7.01 -4.27 1.06
C LYS A 111 -7.91 -4.64 2.23
N ALA A 112 -7.69 -4.01 3.40
CA ALA A 112 -8.46 -4.31 4.61
C ALA A 112 -9.89 -3.77 4.57
N THR A 113 -10.10 -2.62 3.95
CA THR A 113 -11.38 -1.91 3.98
C THR A 113 -12.19 -2.04 2.70
N GLY A 114 -11.55 -2.25 1.55
CA GLY A 114 -12.19 -2.16 0.23
C GLY A 114 -12.75 -0.77 -0.09
N ASN A 115 -12.44 0.25 0.72
CA ASN A 115 -13.03 1.59 0.63
C ASN A 115 -11.93 2.64 0.77
N GLU A 116 -11.77 3.47 -0.25
CA GLU A 116 -10.70 4.48 -0.31
C GLU A 116 -10.77 5.51 0.82
N ALA A 117 -11.96 6.03 1.12
CA ALA A 117 -12.13 7.03 2.17
C ALA A 117 -11.79 6.45 3.56
N ALA A 118 -12.22 5.21 3.83
CA ALA A 118 -11.85 4.50 5.05
C ALA A 118 -10.34 4.23 5.10
N ALA A 119 -9.75 3.82 3.98
CA ALA A 119 -8.32 3.55 3.89
C ALA A 119 -7.45 4.79 4.11
N VAL A 120 -7.81 5.93 3.52
CA VAL A 120 -7.15 7.23 3.75
C VAL A 120 -7.25 7.62 5.22
N ARG A 121 -8.43 7.50 5.83
CA ARG A 121 -8.64 7.82 7.24
C ARG A 121 -7.77 6.95 8.16
N SER A 122 -7.75 5.63 7.91
CA SER A 122 -6.94 4.68 8.67
C SER A 122 -5.43 4.90 8.49
N ALA A 123 -4.98 5.18 7.27
CA ALA A 123 -3.57 5.50 7.00
C ALA A 123 -3.14 6.81 7.65
N ALA A 124 -3.99 7.85 7.63
CA ALA A 124 -3.75 9.10 8.33
C ALA A 124 -3.69 8.92 9.85
N CYS A 125 -4.56 8.05 10.40
CA CYS A 125 -4.51 7.73 11.82
C CYS A 125 -3.20 7.02 12.18
N TRP A 126 -2.80 6.02 11.38
CA TRP A 126 -1.54 5.32 11.57
C TRP A 126 -0.33 6.24 11.49
N TRP A 127 -0.35 7.22 10.58
CA TRP A 127 0.72 8.21 10.48
C TRP A 127 0.89 8.99 11.79
N MET A 128 -0.22 9.36 12.42
CA MET A 128 -0.23 10.16 13.63
C MET A 128 0.09 9.35 14.91
N THR A 129 -0.34 8.08 14.97
CA THR A 129 -0.33 7.30 16.23
C THR A 129 0.38 5.95 16.16
N GLY A 130 0.75 5.49 14.97
CA GLY A 130 1.21 4.12 14.72
C GLY A 130 0.10 3.07 14.71
N THR A 131 -1.17 3.46 14.86
CA THR A 131 -2.34 2.56 14.86
C THR A 131 -3.38 2.98 13.82
N TYR A 132 -4.04 2.03 13.14
CA TYR A 132 -5.05 2.36 12.13
C TYR A 132 -6.38 2.88 12.71
N THR A 133 -6.55 2.76 14.03
CA THR A 133 -7.77 3.15 14.76
C THR A 133 -7.42 3.99 15.97
N GLY A 134 -8.43 4.59 16.61
CA GLY A 134 -8.27 5.42 17.81
C GLY A 134 -8.33 6.93 17.55
N CYS A 135 -8.21 7.39 16.31
CA CYS A 135 -8.31 8.81 15.93
C CYS A 135 -9.76 9.29 15.74
N LYS A 136 -10.58 9.13 16.79
CA LYS A 136 -12.01 9.49 16.78
C LYS A 136 -12.34 10.78 17.54
N SER A 137 -11.45 11.24 18.40
CA SER A 137 -11.60 12.50 19.16
C SER A 137 -10.27 13.24 19.31
N GLY A 138 -10.33 14.46 19.86
CA GLY A 138 -9.15 15.26 20.19
C GLY A 138 -8.33 15.70 18.98
N PHE A 139 -7.06 16.00 19.23
CA PHE A 139 -6.12 16.50 18.23
C PHE A 139 -5.91 15.50 17.08
N GLN A 140 -5.83 14.20 17.38
CA GLN A 140 -5.64 13.17 16.36
C GLN A 140 -6.81 13.13 15.37
N ALA A 141 -8.05 13.29 15.85
CA ALA A 141 -9.21 13.35 14.97
C ALA A 141 -9.20 14.60 14.09
N GLN A 142 -8.80 15.75 14.62
CA GLN A 142 -8.66 16.98 13.84
C GLN A 142 -7.61 16.84 12.74
N TYR A 143 -6.45 16.27 13.07
CA TYR A 143 -5.39 15.97 12.10
C TYR A 143 -5.91 15.05 10.99
N VAL A 144 -6.51 13.91 11.36
CA VAL A 144 -7.05 12.95 10.38
C VAL A 144 -8.14 13.58 9.51
N GLN A 145 -9.00 14.41 10.09
CA GLN A 145 -10.05 15.10 9.32
C GLN A 145 -9.44 16.08 8.30
N LYS A 146 -8.37 16.80 8.67
CA LYS A 146 -7.67 17.69 7.75
C LYS A 146 -7.01 16.90 6.60
N VAL A 147 -6.36 15.77 6.89
CA VAL A 147 -5.80 14.89 5.85
C VAL A 147 -6.88 14.44 4.88
N VAL A 148 -8.01 13.90 5.38
CA VAL A 148 -9.12 13.43 4.53
C VAL A 148 -9.67 14.56 3.66
N SER A 149 -9.84 15.77 4.22
CA SER A 149 -10.36 16.92 3.48
C SER A 149 -9.43 17.33 2.33
N VAL A 150 -8.13 17.45 2.59
CA VAL A 150 -7.14 17.82 1.57
C VAL A 150 -7.04 16.75 0.49
N TYR A 151 -7.04 15.47 0.88
CA TYR A 151 -7.02 14.35 -0.06
C TYR A 151 -8.20 14.38 -1.04
N GLN A 152 -9.41 14.63 -0.51
CA GLN A 152 -10.63 14.71 -1.32
C GLN A 152 -10.59 15.89 -2.30
N GLN A 153 -10.07 17.04 -1.88
CA GLN A 153 -9.92 18.21 -2.76
C GLN A 153 -8.98 17.90 -3.94
N GLN A 154 -7.87 17.20 -3.69
CA GLN A 154 -6.89 16.86 -4.72
C GLN A 154 -7.42 15.83 -5.70
N THR A 155 -8.17 14.84 -5.23
CA THR A 155 -8.74 13.79 -6.08
C THR A 155 -9.98 14.24 -6.85
N ALA A 156 -10.78 15.17 -6.30
CA ALA A 156 -11.88 15.82 -7.02
C ALA A 156 -11.39 16.84 -8.08
N GLY A 157 -10.29 17.54 -7.80
CA GLY A 157 -9.64 18.41 -8.79
C GLY A 157 -9.03 17.63 -9.96
N ALA A 158 -8.49 16.44 -9.69
CA ALA A 158 -7.93 15.57 -10.71
C ALA A 158 -8.99 14.95 -11.65
N SER A 159 -10.21 14.71 -11.16
CA SER A 159 -11.31 14.19 -11.99
C SER A 159 -11.99 15.25 -12.87
N SER A 160 -11.80 16.54 -12.56
CA SER A 160 -12.36 17.67 -13.33
C SER A 160 -11.40 18.27 -14.38
N GLY A 161 -10.12 17.87 -14.37
CA GLY A 161 -9.10 18.35 -15.32
C GLY A 161 -8.90 17.48 -16.58
N GLY A 162 -9.68 16.40 -16.75
CA GLY A 162 -9.52 15.42 -17.83
C GLY A 162 -10.18 15.75 -19.17
N THR A 163 -10.49 17.02 -19.43
CA THR A 163 -11.08 17.46 -20.72
C THR A 163 -10.52 18.82 -21.10
N ARG A 164 -9.31 18.84 -21.65
CA ARG A 164 -8.81 19.91 -22.50
C ARG A 164 -7.72 19.41 -23.42
#